data_AF-A0A8T9B1Q2-F1
#
_entry.id   AF-A0A8T9B1Q2-F1
#
_cell.length_a   1.000
_cell.length_b   1.000
_cell.length_c   1.000
_cell.angle_alpha   90.00
_cell.angle_beta   90.00
_cell.angle_gamma   90.00
#
_symmetry.space_group_name_H-M   'P 1'
#
loop_
_entity.id
_entity.type
_entity.pdbx_description
1 polymer ?
#
loop_
_entity_poly.entity_id
_entity_poly.type
_entity_poly.pdbx_seq_one_letter_code
_entity_poly.pdbx_strand_id
1 'polypeptide(L)' 'MRAGSWREPLTSDFSAARIHLERAYHYLRGNDETSRSACEALDLLIETVAEAQHRRPETGVLEFPQAMVRQL' A
#
# COMPACT_ATOMS: atom_id res chain seq x y z
N MET A 1 5.56 -26.37 -23.37
CA MET A 1 5.80 -26.01 -21.96
C MET A 1 6.44 -24.64 -21.91
N ARG A 2 5.71 -23.59 -21.49
CA ARG A 2 6.28 -22.28 -21.15
C ARG A 2 5.76 -21.86 -19.78
N ALA A 3 6.71 -21.46 -18.94
CA ALA A 3 6.53 -21.15 -17.53
C ALA A 3 5.43 -20.10 -17.32
N GLY A 4 4.63 -20.33 -16.27
CA GLY A 4 3.50 -19.49 -15.90
C GLY A 4 3.90 -18.02 -15.78
N SER A 5 3.06 -17.16 -16.35
CA SER A 5 3.01 -15.75 -16.05
C SER A 5 2.69 -15.61 -14.56
N TRP A 6 3.72 -15.45 -13.73
CA TRP A 6 3.59 -14.81 -12.43
C TRP A 6 3.17 -13.37 -12.72
N ARG A 7 1.86 -13.11 -12.81
CA ARG A 7 1.38 -11.74 -12.63
C ARG A 7 1.73 -11.39 -11.20
N GLU A 8 2.87 -10.73 -11.00
CA GLU A 8 3.09 -10.00 -9.76
C GLU A 8 1.84 -9.14 -9.56
N PRO A 9 1.16 -9.24 -8.41
CA PRO A 9 0.05 -8.34 -8.13
C PRO A 9 0.56 -6.93 -8.33
N LEU A 10 -0.19 -6.09 -9.07
CA LEU A 10 0.08 -4.65 -9.11
C LEU A 10 -0.14 -4.13 -7.69
N THR A 11 0.90 -4.19 -6.87
CA THR A 11 0.87 -3.70 -5.49
C THR A 11 1.06 -2.19 -5.55
N SER A 12 0.16 -1.46 -4.92
CA SER A 12 0.30 -0.02 -4.80
C SER A 12 1.48 0.31 -3.88
N ASP A 13 2.38 1.19 -4.33
CA ASP A 13 3.40 1.76 -3.46
C ASP A 13 2.78 2.86 -2.58
N PHE A 14 2.23 2.44 -1.44
CA PHE A 14 1.61 3.36 -0.47
C PHE A 14 2.63 4.32 0.15
N SER A 15 3.92 3.95 0.23
CA SER A 15 4.95 4.83 0.78
C SER A 15 5.22 6.01 -0.17
N ALA A 16 5.38 5.73 -1.46
CA ALA A 16 5.54 6.76 -2.48
C ALA A 16 4.28 7.64 -2.58
N ALA A 17 3.09 7.02 -2.61
CA ALA A 17 1.83 7.74 -2.67
C ALA A 17 1.69 8.75 -1.51
N ARG A 18 2.01 8.34 -0.28
CA ARG A 18 1.93 9.20 0.91
C ARG A 18 2.82 10.44 0.78
N ILE A 19 4.08 10.27 0.34
CA ILE A 19 5.02 11.39 0.14
C ILE A 19 4.46 12.42 -0.86
N HIS A 20 3.83 11.95 -1.94
CA HIS A 20 3.25 12.84 -2.94
C HIS A 20 2.02 13.59 -2.43
N LEU A 21 1.18 12.94 -1.63
CA LEU A 21 0.02 13.57 -1.00
C LEU A 21 0.44 14.62 0.05
N GLU A 22 1.43 14.32 0.90
CA GLU A 22 1.98 15.27 1.87
C GLU A 22 2.56 16.52 1.18
N ARG A 23 3.23 16.34 0.03
CA ARG A 23 3.74 17.46 -0.78
C ARG A 23 2.60 18.29 -1.37
N ALA A 24 1.58 17.64 -1.93
CA ALA A 24 0.41 18.34 -2.47
C ALA A 24 -0.28 19.18 -1.39
N TYR A 25 -0.45 18.62 -0.19
CA TYR A 25 -1.00 19.34 0.96
C TYR A 25 -0.15 20.56 1.32
N HIS A 26 1.18 20.43 1.32
CA HIS A 26 2.07 21.54 1.60
C HIS A 26 1.95 22.68 0.58
N TYR A 27 1.73 22.36 -0.70
CA TYR A 27 1.55 23.36 -1.76
C TYR A 27 0.17 24.03 -1.74
N LEU A 28 -0.85 23.39 -1.17
CA LEU A 28 -2.24 23.86 -1.15
C LEU A 28 -2.63 24.62 0.12
N ARG A 29 -1.66 25.17 0.88
CA ARG A 29 -1.91 25.95 2.11
C ARG A 29 -2.47 27.37 1.86
N GLY A 30 -3.09 27.60 0.71
CA GLY A 30 -3.80 28.84 0.41
C GLY A 30 -5.02 29.03 1.31
N ASN A 31 -5.49 30.28 1.45
CA ASN A 31 -6.67 30.58 2.27
C ASN A 31 -7.99 30.59 1.47
N ASP A 32 -7.92 30.35 0.16
CA ASP A 32 -9.12 30.25 -0.68
C ASP A 32 -9.89 28.96 -0.38
N GLU A 33 -11.18 28.96 -0.73
CA GLU A 33 -12.07 27.83 -0.48
C GLU A 33 -11.56 26.53 -1.14
N THR A 34 -11.02 26.63 -2.37
CA THR A 34 -10.53 25.46 -3.10
C THR A 34 -9.35 24.83 -2.39
N SER A 35 -8.39 25.65 -1.96
CA SER A 35 -7.25 25.21 -1.14
C SER A 35 -7.70 24.52 0.14
N ARG A 36 -8.68 25.10 0.86
CA ARG A 36 -9.23 24.50 2.09
C ARG A 36 -9.90 23.15 1.83
N SER A 37 -10.85 23.08 0.88
CA SER A 37 -11.53 21.83 0.54
C SER A 37 -10.55 20.76 0.03
N ALA A 38 -9.53 21.14 -0.74
CA ALA A 38 -8.52 20.22 -1.22
C ALA A 38 -7.63 19.68 -0.10
N CYS A 39 -7.26 20.51 0.88
CA CYS A 39 -6.52 20.07 2.07
C CYS A 39 -7.33 19.07 2.90
N GLU A 40 -8.63 19.34 3.13
CA GLU A 40 -9.52 18.40 3.84
C GLU A 40 -9.61 17.04 3.14
N ALA A 41 -9.71 17.03 1.80
CA ALA A 41 -9.69 15.78 1.03
C ALA A 41 -8.33 15.07 1.11
N LEU A 42 -7.23 15.82 1.10
CA LEU A 42 -5.88 15.27 1.21
C LEU A 42 -5.63 14.63 2.57
N ASP A 43 -6.15 15.20 3.65
CA ASP A 43 -6.03 14.60 4.99
C ASP A 43 -6.64 13.19 5.03
N LEU A 44 -7.85 13.02 4.50
CA LEU A 44 -8.53 11.72 4.41
C LEU A 44 -7.73 10.70 3.56
N LEU A 45 -7.15 11.16 2.46
CA LEU A 45 -6.34 10.30 1.58
C LEU A 45 -5.02 9.90 2.24
N ILE A 46 -4.34 10.82 2.92
CA ILE A 46 -3.10 10.56 3.65
C ILE A 46 -3.36 9.52 4.75
N GLU A 47 -4.45 9.67 5.51
CA GLU A 47 -4.86 8.70 6.52
C GLU A 47 -5.10 7.31 5.92
N THR A 48 -5.93 7.23 4.87
CA THR A 48 -6.26 5.96 4.19
C THR A 48 -5.00 5.25 3.67
N VAL A 49 -4.08 6.00 3.05
CA VAL A 49 -2.83 5.46 2.53
C VAL A 49 -1.89 5.02 3.65
N ALA A 50 -1.83 5.80 4.75
CA ALA A 50 -1.04 5.42 5.92
C ALA A 50 -1.57 4.13 6.57
N GLU A 51 -2.88 3.96 6.68
CA GLU A 51 -3.48 2.70 7.15
C GLU A 51 -3.11 1.52 6.24
N ALA A 52 -3.23 1.70 4.92
CA ALA A 52 -2.88 0.67 3.95
C ALA A 52 -1.39 0.31 3.99
N GLN A 53 -0.50 1.28 4.23
CA GLN A 53 0.94 1.07 4.39
C GLN A 53 1.27 0.18 5.61
N HIS A 54 0.53 0.34 6.72
CA HIS A 54 0.77 -0.41 7.96
C HIS A 54 -0.10 -1.66 8.09
N ARG A 55 -1.03 -1.88 7.16
CA ARG A 55 -1.86 -3.08 7.14
C ARG A 55 -0.96 -4.29 6.98
N ARG A 56 -1.01 -5.18 7.98
CA ARG A 56 -0.26 -6.44 7.93
C ARG A 56 -0.69 -7.21 6.67
N PRO A 57 0.25 -7.73 5.87
CA PRO A 57 -0.11 -8.60 4.76
C PRO A 57 -0.92 -9.77 5.32
N GLU A 58 -1.94 -10.20 4.57
CA GLU A 58 -2.75 -11.37 4.96
C GLU A 58 -1.80 -12.54 5.17
N THR A 59 -1.62 -12.93 6.44
CA THR A 59 -0.65 -13.95 6.82
C THR A 59 -1.12 -15.28 6.25
N GLY A 60 -0.48 -15.72 5.17
CA GLY A 60 -0.59 -17.11 4.73
C GLY A 60 0.00 -18.01 5.80
N VAL A 61 -0.76 -19.04 6.22
CA VAL A 61 -0.20 -20.12 7.04
C VAL A 61 0.87 -20.81 6.18
N LEU A 62 2.14 -20.64 6.55
CA LEU A 62 3.21 -21.44 5.96
C LEU A 62 3.07 -22.86 6.49
N GLU A 63 2.72 -23.81 5.63
CA GLU A 63 2.71 -25.22 6.03
C GLU A 63 4.13 -25.65 6.39
N PHE A 64 4.27 -26.29 7.56
CA PHE A 64 5.54 -26.83 7.99
C PHE A 64 5.99 -27.91 6.99
N PRO A 65 7.24 -27.87 6.49
CA PRO A 65 7.72 -28.89 5.57
C PRO A 65 7.60 -30.25 6.24
N GLN A 66 6.68 -31.10 5.74
CA GLN A 66 6.73 -32.52 6.06
C GLN A 66 8.00 -33.04 5.40
N ALA A 67 9.08 -33.09 6.18
CA ALA A 67 10.27 -33.81 5.79
C ALA A 67 9.80 -35.17 5.30
N MET A 68 10.07 -35.48 4.03
CA MET A 68 9.91 -36.82 3.49
C MET A 68 10.50 -37.76 4.52
N VAL A 69 9.61 -38.49 5.21
CA VAL A 69 9.98 -39.69 5.91
C VAL A 69 10.64 -40.52 4.82
N ARG A 70 11.98 -40.56 4.83
CA ARG A 70 12.73 -41.53 4.03
C ARG A 70 12.24 -42.88 4.50
N GLN A 71 11.29 -43.44 3.77
CA GLN A 71 11.05 -44.86 3.84
C GLN A 71 12.25 -45.51 3.17
N LEU A 72 12.83 -46.44 3.94
CA LEU A 72 13.90 -47.40 3.61
C LEU A 72 15.32 -46.89 3.86
#